data_AF-A0A525DB21-F1
#
_entry.id   AF-A0A525DB21-F1
#
_cell.length_a   1.000
_cell.length_b   1.000
_cell.length_c   1.000
_cell.angle_alpha   90.00
_cell.angle_beta   90.00
_cell.angle_gamma   90.00
#
_symmetry.space_group_name_H-M   'P 1'
#
loop_
_entity.id
_entity.type
_entity.pdbx_description
1 polymer ?
#
loop_
_entity_poly.entity_id
_entity_poly.type
_entity_poly.pdbx_seq_one_letter_code
_entity_poly.pdbx_strand_id
1 'polypeptide(L)'
;MKSITLVSVLSILISTIAASAFACTIFSASFDGTFLFGGNEDQSPNSSYLVTDKTGRLDVIYFATPWKEEPLVMQTGINEAGLCYDANWIPMETLTPHPERTAQDEWVITRLMREVSTVEQVLSRIFNYNWGNAISYQVHFADKTGDAVVIHPGKDGELTFTRKPRGNGHLVSANFNLAQFDKSSFSWSRFETANKMLSEIRSKNDLTVDLMTSVLKATQRQYGRMKTLYSVVYDLNGMRIYLYYERNFSQPTVLDVHAHLAKTVGSGKINLNELLKNP
;
A
#
# COMPACT_ATOMS: atom_id res chain seq x y z
N MET A 1 -46.82 8.28 54.45
CA MET A 1 -46.73 8.09 52.98
C MET A 1 -45.61 8.97 52.47
N LYS A 2 -44.42 8.41 52.21
CA LYS A 2 -43.28 9.13 51.63
C LYS A 2 -42.97 8.49 50.29
N SER A 3 -43.09 9.27 49.23
CA SER A 3 -42.96 8.88 47.84
C SER A 3 -41.54 8.46 47.50
N ILE A 4 -41.41 7.29 46.87
CA ILE A 4 -40.18 6.79 46.25
C ILE A 4 -40.04 7.47 44.90
N THR A 5 -39.06 8.36 44.74
CA THR A 5 -38.70 8.92 43.44
C THR A 5 -37.68 7.99 42.81
N LEU A 6 -38.14 7.16 41.87
CA LEU A 6 -37.30 6.26 41.07
C LEU A 6 -36.49 7.11 40.07
N VAL A 7 -35.20 7.31 40.34
CA VAL A 7 -34.28 7.93 39.37
C VAL A 7 -33.83 6.84 38.40
N SER A 8 -34.50 6.76 37.25
CA SER A 8 -34.07 5.93 36.12
C SER A 8 -32.82 6.56 35.50
N VAL A 9 -31.65 5.99 35.78
CA VAL A 9 -30.40 6.34 35.08
C VAL A 9 -30.45 5.71 33.69
N LEU A 10 -30.88 6.51 32.72
CA LEU A 10 -30.82 6.17 31.30
C LEU A 10 -29.34 6.10 30.91
N SER A 11 -28.82 4.88 30.82
CA SER A 11 -27.46 4.62 30.33
C SER A 11 -27.44 4.92 28.83
N ILE A 12 -26.98 6.11 28.47
CA ILE A 12 -26.69 6.48 27.08
C ILE A 12 -25.49 5.63 26.65
N LEU A 13 -25.77 4.54 25.96
CA LEU A 13 -24.77 3.76 25.25
C LEU A 13 -24.22 4.66 24.14
N ILE A 14 -23.08 5.32 24.42
CA ILE A 14 -22.30 6.00 23.41
C ILE A 14 -21.72 4.90 22.52
N SER A 15 -22.49 4.50 21.51
CA SER A 15 -21.99 3.72 20.40
C SER A 15 -20.95 4.59 19.71
N THR A 16 -19.67 4.36 20.05
CA THR A 16 -18.55 4.88 19.27
C THR A 16 -18.78 4.42 17.84
N ILE A 17 -19.18 5.35 16.98
CA ILE A 17 -19.19 5.14 15.54
C ILE A 17 -17.73 4.91 15.18
N ALA A 18 -17.33 3.64 15.08
CA ALA A 18 -16.08 3.27 14.46
C ALA A 18 -16.15 3.87 13.06
N ALA A 19 -15.46 4.99 12.86
CA ALA A 19 -15.27 5.56 11.55
C ALA A 19 -14.82 4.41 10.66
N SER A 20 -15.56 4.18 9.57
CA SER A 20 -15.25 3.14 8.59
C SER A 20 -13.88 3.43 8.01
N ALA A 21 -12.84 2.95 8.68
CA ALA A 21 -11.48 3.16 8.26
C ALA A 21 -11.26 2.42 6.94
N PHE A 22 -10.62 3.12 6.02
CA PHE A 22 -9.90 2.53 4.89
C PHE A 22 -9.03 1.41 5.44
N ALA A 23 -9.03 0.28 4.76
CA ALA A 23 -8.50 -0.95 5.30
C ALA A 23 -7.63 -1.63 4.23
N CYS A 24 -6.63 -0.97 3.67
CA CYS A 24 -5.63 -1.65 2.85
C CYS A 24 -4.71 -2.51 3.76
N THR A 25 -4.14 -3.59 3.22
CA THR A 25 -3.04 -4.33 3.86
C THR A 25 -1.98 -4.53 2.81
N ILE A 26 -0.75 -4.09 3.10
CA ILE A 26 0.39 -4.17 2.19
C ILE A 26 1.49 -4.96 2.88
N PHE A 27 2.20 -5.78 2.12
CA PHE A 27 3.28 -6.58 2.62
C PHE A 27 4.34 -6.85 1.57
N SER A 28 5.57 -7.01 2.04
CA SER A 28 6.72 -7.40 1.25
C SER A 28 7.42 -8.57 1.92
N ALA A 29 7.98 -9.48 1.13
CA ALA A 29 8.72 -10.62 1.64
C ALA A 29 9.91 -10.94 0.72
N SER A 30 10.99 -11.39 1.34
CA SER A 30 12.20 -11.79 0.66
C SER A 30 12.75 -13.08 1.26
N PHE A 31 13.13 -14.04 0.41
CA PHE A 31 13.81 -15.26 0.85
C PHE A 31 14.72 -15.80 -0.26
N ASP A 32 16.03 -15.91 0.00
CA ASP A 32 17.04 -16.51 -0.89
C ASP A 32 16.91 -16.09 -2.37
N GLY A 33 16.83 -14.79 -2.58
CA GLY A 33 16.74 -14.17 -3.91
C GLY A 33 15.35 -14.16 -4.53
N THR A 34 14.31 -14.65 -3.85
CA THR A 34 12.90 -14.42 -4.22
C THR A 34 12.39 -13.17 -3.49
N PHE A 35 11.79 -12.23 -4.22
CA PHE A 35 11.31 -10.93 -3.73
C PHE A 35 9.91 -10.65 -4.25
N LEU A 36 8.94 -10.65 -3.33
CA LEU A 36 7.53 -10.44 -3.65
C LEU A 36 6.97 -9.28 -2.82
N PHE A 37 6.10 -8.50 -3.45
CA PHE A 37 5.35 -7.41 -2.83
C PHE A 37 3.86 -7.62 -3.10
N GLY A 38 2.98 -7.33 -2.16
CA GLY A 38 1.55 -7.48 -2.36
C GLY A 38 0.72 -6.49 -1.56
N GLY A 39 -0.46 -6.17 -2.09
CA GLY A 39 -1.37 -5.19 -1.49
C GLY A 39 -2.84 -5.47 -1.84
N ASN A 40 -3.73 -5.22 -0.87
CA ASN A 40 -5.18 -5.15 -1.08
C ASN A 40 -5.62 -3.69 -1.12
N GLU A 41 -6.30 -3.29 -2.20
CA GLU A 41 -6.89 -1.97 -2.33
C GLU A 41 -8.37 -1.99 -1.92
N ASP A 42 -8.66 -1.39 -0.76
CA ASP A 42 -9.96 -1.43 -0.10
C ASP A 42 -10.70 -0.10 -0.24
N GLN A 43 -11.71 -0.09 -1.10
CA GLN A 43 -12.47 1.13 -1.37
C GLN A 43 -13.93 0.85 -1.71
N SER A 44 -14.74 1.92 -1.79
CA SER A 44 -16.07 1.84 -2.40
C SER A 44 -15.93 1.51 -3.90
N PRO A 45 -16.94 0.91 -4.54
CA PRO A 45 -16.91 0.65 -5.98
C PRO A 45 -16.54 1.92 -6.75
N ASN A 46 -15.48 1.86 -7.55
CA ASN A 46 -14.95 2.98 -8.31
C ASN A 46 -14.26 2.48 -9.59
N SER A 47 -14.23 3.31 -10.62
CA SER A 47 -13.43 3.03 -11.80
C SER A 47 -11.95 3.09 -11.43
N SER A 48 -11.24 1.99 -11.65
CA SER A 48 -9.79 1.95 -11.51
C SER A 48 -9.12 1.77 -12.86
N TYR A 49 -7.87 2.19 -12.95
CA TYR A 49 -7.13 2.27 -14.20
C TYR A 49 -5.74 1.72 -14.03
N LEU A 50 -5.22 1.07 -15.08
CA LEU A 50 -3.80 0.91 -15.28
C LEU A 50 -3.29 2.16 -16.01
N VAL A 51 -2.27 2.80 -15.46
CA VAL A 51 -1.62 3.98 -16.05
C VAL A 51 -0.18 3.63 -16.36
N THR A 52 0.23 3.87 -17.59
CA THR A 52 1.64 3.80 -18.01
C THR A 52 2.17 5.21 -18.11
N ASP A 53 3.27 5.49 -17.42
CA ASP A 53 3.95 6.77 -17.42
C ASP A 53 5.37 6.62 -17.96
N LYS A 54 5.68 7.31 -19.06
CA LYS A 54 6.98 7.29 -19.73
C LYS A 54 7.65 8.67 -19.77
N THR A 55 7.25 9.57 -18.87
CA THR A 55 7.74 10.96 -18.86
C THR A 55 9.08 11.12 -18.14
N GLY A 56 9.54 10.08 -17.44
CA GLY A 56 10.73 10.10 -16.59
C GLY A 56 11.96 9.40 -17.16
N ARG A 57 12.95 9.20 -16.29
CA ARG A 57 14.14 8.37 -16.57
C ARG A 57 13.78 6.89 -16.61
N LEU A 58 12.77 6.51 -15.84
CA LEU A 58 12.24 5.16 -15.75
C LEU A 58 10.75 5.19 -16.10
N ASP A 59 10.36 4.24 -16.93
CA ASP A 59 8.97 3.96 -17.23
C ASP A 59 8.28 3.30 -16.03
N VAL A 60 7.01 3.65 -15.78
CA VAL A 60 6.26 3.19 -14.61
C VAL A 60 4.86 2.69 -15.00
N ILE A 61 4.44 1.59 -14.38
CA ILE A 61 3.05 1.12 -14.38
C ILE A 61 2.45 1.43 -13.02
N TYR A 62 1.33 2.14 -12.99
CA TYR A 62 0.53 2.40 -11.80
C TYR A 62 -0.84 1.76 -11.91
N PHE A 63 -1.41 1.38 -10.77
CA PHE A 63 -2.85 1.26 -10.60
C PHE A 63 -3.36 2.51 -9.92
N ALA A 64 -4.37 3.11 -10.53
CA ALA A 64 -4.84 4.42 -10.13
C ALA A 64 -6.35 4.49 -10.04
N THR A 65 -6.85 5.26 -9.08
CA THR A 65 -8.27 5.40 -8.83
C THR A 65 -8.61 6.88 -8.56
N PRO A 66 -9.70 7.43 -9.13
CA PRO A 66 -10.14 8.78 -8.83
C PRO A 66 -10.50 8.94 -7.35
N TRP A 67 -10.17 10.10 -6.79
CA TRP A 67 -10.54 10.47 -5.41
C TRP A 67 -11.25 11.83 -5.39
N LYS A 68 -12.02 12.13 -4.34
CA LYS A 68 -12.92 13.31 -4.29
C LYS A 68 -12.30 14.61 -4.79
N GLU A 69 -11.07 14.86 -4.39
CA GLU A 69 -10.32 16.10 -4.63
C GLU A 69 -9.20 15.91 -5.66
N GLU A 70 -8.92 14.66 -6.05
CA GLU A 70 -7.82 14.30 -6.95
C GLU A 70 -8.35 13.50 -8.13
N PRO A 71 -8.21 14.01 -9.37
CA PRO A 71 -8.81 13.39 -10.55
C PRO A 71 -8.34 11.95 -10.77
N LEU A 72 -7.12 11.62 -10.33
CA LEU A 72 -6.57 10.27 -10.38
C LEU A 72 -5.39 10.12 -9.41
N VAL A 73 -5.55 9.28 -8.39
CA VAL A 73 -4.49 8.99 -7.42
C VAL A 73 -3.78 7.70 -7.83
N MET A 74 -2.46 7.75 -8.00
CA MET A 74 -1.62 6.58 -8.23
C MET A 74 -1.49 5.81 -6.92
N GLN A 75 -2.32 4.79 -6.71
CA GLN A 75 -2.43 4.07 -5.44
C GLN A 75 -1.21 3.18 -5.19
N THR A 76 -0.84 2.41 -6.22
CA THR A 76 0.26 1.45 -6.19
C THR A 76 0.93 1.39 -7.56
N GLY A 77 2.19 0.99 -7.63
CA GLY A 77 2.88 0.89 -8.91
C GLY A 77 4.25 0.23 -8.83
N ILE A 78 4.79 -0.06 -10.02
CA ILE A 78 6.11 -0.64 -10.24
C ILE A 78 6.78 0.02 -11.44
N ASN A 79 8.05 0.39 -11.31
CA ASN A 79 8.83 0.90 -12.44
C ASN A 79 9.61 -0.20 -13.15
N GLU A 80 10.13 0.09 -14.34
CA GLU A 80 10.89 -0.89 -15.14
C GLU A 80 12.17 -1.41 -14.44
N ALA A 81 12.70 -0.68 -13.46
CA ALA A 81 13.81 -1.15 -12.64
C ALA A 81 13.35 -2.14 -11.56
N GLY A 82 12.06 -2.19 -11.23
CA GLY A 82 11.47 -3.05 -10.22
C GLY A 82 11.46 -2.48 -8.81
N LEU A 83 11.55 -1.14 -8.68
CA LEU A 83 11.08 -0.44 -7.49
C LEU A 83 9.55 -0.42 -7.56
N CYS A 84 8.88 -0.81 -6.48
CA CYS A 84 7.44 -0.73 -6.34
C CYS A 84 7.04 -0.02 -5.04
N TYR A 85 5.81 0.48 -5.01
CA TYR A 85 5.21 1.01 -3.79
C TYR A 85 3.71 0.75 -3.75
N ASP A 86 3.15 0.88 -2.55
CA ASP A 86 1.71 1.02 -2.30
C ASP A 86 1.54 1.90 -1.05
N ALA A 87 0.37 2.51 -0.87
CA ALA A 87 0.09 3.46 0.20
C ALA A 87 -1.05 3.00 1.11
N ASN A 88 -0.88 3.18 2.42
CA ASN A 88 -1.98 3.06 3.35
C ASN A 88 -2.43 4.46 3.77
N TRP A 89 -3.73 4.71 3.70
CA TRP A 89 -4.33 5.81 4.47
C TRP A 89 -4.12 5.54 5.96
N ILE A 90 -3.71 6.55 6.72
CA ILE A 90 -3.60 6.51 8.19
C ILE A 90 -4.36 7.71 8.76
N PRO A 91 -4.70 7.73 10.06
CA PRO A 91 -5.17 8.95 10.70
C PRO A 91 -4.22 10.12 10.41
N MET A 92 -4.77 11.33 10.28
CA MET A 92 -3.96 12.52 10.03
C MET A 92 -2.94 12.73 11.16
N GLU A 93 -1.68 12.82 10.80
CA GLU A 93 -0.56 13.06 11.72
C GLU A 93 0.04 14.42 11.46
N THR A 94 0.45 15.12 12.52
CA THR A 94 1.18 16.39 12.39
C THR A 94 2.62 16.13 12.00
N LEU A 95 3.16 16.97 11.11
CA LEU A 95 4.56 17.01 10.75
C LEU A 95 5.16 18.39 11.05
N THR A 96 6.47 18.42 11.33
CA THR A 96 7.25 19.65 11.32
C THR A 96 7.42 20.13 9.88
N PRO A 97 6.93 21.32 9.49
CA PRO A 97 7.18 21.85 8.16
C PRO A 97 8.64 22.29 8.04
N HIS A 98 9.27 21.94 6.92
CA HIS A 98 10.65 22.30 6.59
C HIS A 98 10.68 23.19 5.34
N PRO A 99 10.35 24.48 5.43
CA PRO A 99 10.31 25.38 4.27
C PRO A 99 11.67 25.57 3.57
N GLU A 100 12.77 25.22 4.23
CA GLU A 100 14.12 25.20 3.67
C GLU A 100 14.38 24.01 2.73
N ARG A 101 13.54 22.96 2.80
CA ARG A 101 13.62 21.77 1.94
C ARG A 101 12.87 21.98 0.63
N THR A 102 13.11 21.10 -0.34
CA THR A 102 12.49 21.17 -1.67
C THR A 102 10.97 21.10 -1.57
N ALA A 103 10.26 22.10 -2.09
CA ALA A 103 8.81 22.07 -2.21
C ALA A 103 8.37 20.98 -3.20
N GLN A 104 7.19 20.40 -2.96
CA GLN A 104 6.59 19.41 -3.85
C GLN A 104 5.74 20.14 -4.90
N ASP A 105 6.22 20.16 -6.15
CA ASP A 105 5.49 20.61 -7.34
C ASP A 105 4.51 19.55 -7.87
N GLU A 106 4.77 18.30 -7.50
CA GLU A 106 3.91 17.14 -7.64
C GLU A 106 4.14 16.21 -6.45
N TRP A 107 3.35 15.13 -6.35
CA TRP A 107 3.58 14.15 -5.29
C TRP A 107 4.96 13.49 -5.46
N VAL A 108 5.83 13.67 -4.45
CA VAL A 108 7.23 13.23 -4.53
C VAL A 108 7.38 11.73 -4.80
N ILE A 109 6.41 10.91 -4.38
CA ILE A 109 6.43 9.46 -4.60
C ILE A 109 6.39 9.12 -6.10
N THR A 110 5.46 9.69 -6.86
CA THR A 110 5.36 9.46 -8.32
C THR A 110 6.59 9.99 -9.05
N ARG A 111 7.17 11.09 -8.57
CA ARG A 111 8.44 11.61 -9.09
C ARG A 111 9.60 10.63 -8.87
N LEU A 112 9.76 10.12 -7.65
CA LEU A 112 10.82 9.17 -7.31
C LEU A 112 10.67 7.87 -8.10
N MET A 113 9.45 7.37 -8.30
CA MET A 113 9.20 6.18 -9.13
C MET A 113 9.73 6.34 -10.56
N ARG A 114 9.73 7.55 -11.11
CA ARG A 114 10.29 7.89 -12.44
C ARG A 114 11.79 8.17 -12.44
N GLU A 115 12.40 8.38 -11.28
CA GLU A 115 13.79 8.86 -11.17
C GLU A 115 14.75 7.84 -10.56
N VAL A 116 14.30 6.92 -9.71
CA VAL A 116 15.15 6.02 -8.93
C VAL A 116 14.73 4.55 -9.03
N SER A 117 15.68 3.66 -8.78
CA SER A 117 15.57 2.23 -9.09
C SER A 117 15.52 1.35 -7.85
N THR A 118 15.78 1.90 -6.65
CA THR A 118 15.94 1.14 -5.40
C THR A 118 15.39 1.91 -4.21
N VAL A 119 15.03 1.18 -3.15
CA VAL A 119 14.61 1.68 -1.85
C VAL A 119 15.69 2.56 -1.24
N GLU A 120 16.96 2.16 -1.32
CA GLU A 120 18.07 2.97 -0.81
C GLU A 120 18.14 4.34 -1.50
N GLN A 121 17.93 4.39 -2.83
CA GLN A 121 17.86 5.66 -3.55
C GLN A 121 16.62 6.48 -3.17
N VAL A 122 15.47 5.85 -2.90
CA VAL A 122 14.30 6.54 -2.33
C VAL A 122 14.67 7.21 -1.01
N LEU A 123 15.26 6.47 -0.07
CA LEU A 123 15.68 6.99 1.24
C LEU A 123 16.68 8.15 1.11
N SER A 124 17.60 8.09 0.14
CA SER A 124 18.59 9.17 -0.08
C SER A 124 17.98 10.50 -0.55
N ARG A 125 16.74 10.50 -1.04
CA ARG A 125 16.10 11.69 -1.64
C ARG A 125 14.86 12.15 -0.88
N ILE A 126 14.05 11.22 -0.37
CA ILE A 126 12.69 11.49 0.10
C ILE A 126 12.65 12.47 1.29
N PHE A 127 13.68 12.46 2.14
CA PHE A 127 13.78 13.34 3.31
C PHE A 127 14.23 14.77 2.98
N ASN A 128 14.67 15.03 1.74
CA ASN A 128 15.06 16.38 1.29
C ASN A 128 13.87 17.22 0.81
N TYR A 129 12.66 16.68 0.85
CA TYR A 129 11.44 17.38 0.49
C TYR A 129 10.74 17.94 1.74
N ASN A 130 10.03 19.05 1.54
CA ASN A 130 9.08 19.57 2.52
C ASN A 130 7.77 18.77 2.41
N TRP A 131 7.36 18.15 3.51
CA TRP A 131 6.15 17.33 3.59
C TRP A 131 4.93 18.10 4.14
N GLY A 132 5.09 19.42 4.34
CA GLY A 132 4.07 20.26 4.93
C GLY A 132 3.94 20.04 6.43
N ASN A 133 2.78 20.41 6.97
CA ASN A 133 2.51 20.36 8.40
C ASN A 133 1.71 19.13 8.84
N ALA A 134 1.24 18.30 7.90
CA ALA A 134 0.52 17.08 8.20
C ALA A 134 0.44 16.14 7.00
N ILE A 135 0.38 14.82 7.25
CA ILE A 135 0.03 13.81 6.24
C ILE A 135 -0.91 12.76 6.84
N SER A 136 -1.76 12.17 6.00
CA SER A 136 -2.70 11.10 6.38
C SER A 136 -2.45 9.80 5.60
N TYR A 137 -1.19 9.54 5.27
CA TYR A 137 -0.79 8.31 4.59
C TYR A 137 0.62 7.89 5.00
N GLN A 138 0.92 6.62 4.78
CA GLN A 138 2.27 6.06 4.81
C GLN A 138 2.50 5.26 3.53
N VAL A 139 3.76 5.14 3.12
CA VAL A 139 4.11 4.56 1.81
C VAL A 139 5.06 3.38 2.00
N HIS A 140 4.66 2.20 1.55
CA HIS A 140 5.43 0.98 1.62
C HIS A 140 6.14 0.76 0.29
N PHE A 141 7.46 0.86 0.27
CA PHE A 141 8.31 0.57 -0.88
C PHE A 141 8.98 -0.80 -0.74
N ALA A 142 9.23 -1.45 -1.88
CA ALA A 142 10.15 -2.58 -1.99
C ALA A 142 10.87 -2.56 -3.34
N ASP A 143 11.98 -3.29 -3.46
CA ASP A 143 12.73 -3.39 -4.71
C ASP A 143 13.31 -4.79 -5.00
N LYS A 144 13.90 -4.93 -6.19
CA LYS A 144 14.58 -6.14 -6.69
C LYS A 144 15.80 -6.58 -5.89
N THR A 145 16.25 -5.82 -4.89
CA THR A 145 17.33 -6.26 -3.98
C THR A 145 16.77 -7.01 -2.78
N GLY A 146 15.45 -7.05 -2.62
CA GLY A 146 14.77 -7.60 -1.45
C GLY A 146 14.75 -6.63 -0.28
N ASP A 147 15.04 -5.34 -0.51
CA ASP A 147 14.88 -4.30 0.49
C ASP A 147 13.44 -3.80 0.51
N ALA A 148 12.98 -3.36 1.68
CA ALA A 148 11.65 -2.81 1.85
C ALA A 148 11.57 -1.86 3.03
N VAL A 149 10.84 -0.77 2.86
CA VAL A 149 10.61 0.25 3.88
C VAL A 149 9.17 0.72 3.87
N VAL A 150 8.68 1.15 5.03
CA VAL A 150 7.47 1.94 5.16
C VAL A 150 7.88 3.32 5.63
N ILE A 151 7.65 4.34 4.82
CA ILE A 151 7.89 5.74 5.14
C ILE A 151 6.63 6.28 5.82
N HIS A 152 6.76 6.83 7.02
CA HIS A 152 5.64 7.27 7.84
C HIS A 152 6.03 8.45 8.76
N PRO A 153 5.05 9.19 9.31
CA PRO A 153 5.29 10.18 10.36
C PRO A 153 5.91 9.55 11.61
N GLY A 154 6.97 10.15 12.12
CA GLY A 154 7.59 9.83 13.41
C GLY A 154 6.82 10.43 14.58
N LYS A 155 7.11 9.94 15.80
CA LYS A 155 6.49 10.47 17.03
C LYS A 155 6.96 11.89 17.38
N ASP A 156 8.07 12.31 16.80
CA ASP A 156 8.70 13.62 16.94
C ASP A 156 8.20 14.65 15.91
N GLY A 157 7.28 14.26 15.02
CA GLY A 157 6.79 15.11 13.93
C GLY A 157 7.69 15.10 12.70
N GLU A 158 8.81 14.36 12.72
CA GLU A 158 9.68 14.21 11.56
C GLU A 158 9.22 13.03 10.69
N LEU A 159 9.43 13.11 9.38
CA LEU A 159 9.25 11.95 8.52
C LEU A 159 10.34 10.92 8.83
N THR A 160 9.95 9.66 9.02
CA THR A 160 10.88 8.56 9.33
C THR A 160 10.47 7.30 8.58
N PHE A 161 11.10 6.17 8.88
CA PHE A 161 10.79 4.91 8.24
C PHE A 161 11.01 3.69 9.14
N THR A 162 10.22 2.65 8.88
CA THR A 162 10.46 1.29 9.37
C THR A 162 11.02 0.48 8.21
N ARG A 163 12.17 -0.18 8.39
CA ARG A 163 12.84 -0.99 7.35
C ARG A 163 12.79 -2.47 7.69
N LYS A 164 12.53 -3.30 6.68
CA LYS A 164 12.68 -4.75 6.78
C LYS A 164 14.13 -5.08 7.13
N PRO A 165 14.41 -6.00 8.06
CA PRO A 165 15.76 -6.50 8.26
C PRO A 165 16.39 -6.98 6.94
N ARG A 166 17.70 -6.78 6.79
CA ARG A 166 18.45 -7.24 5.62
C ARG A 166 18.38 -8.76 5.51
N GLY A 167 18.31 -9.27 4.27
CA GLY A 167 18.18 -10.70 3.99
C GLY A 167 16.75 -11.20 4.14
N ASN A 168 16.61 -12.45 4.57
CA ASN A 168 15.33 -13.16 4.60
C ASN A 168 14.38 -12.55 5.65
N GLY A 169 13.11 -12.38 5.30
CA GLY A 169 12.11 -11.79 6.19
C GLY A 169 10.96 -11.13 5.44
N HIS A 170 10.12 -10.41 6.17
CA HIS A 170 8.98 -9.68 5.63
C HIS A 170 8.75 -8.36 6.36
N LEU A 171 7.98 -7.47 5.75
CA LEU A 171 7.47 -6.24 6.35
C LEU A 171 5.98 -6.12 5.99
N VAL A 172 5.16 -5.69 6.94
CA VAL A 172 3.71 -5.50 6.75
C VAL A 172 3.35 -4.08 7.16
N SER A 173 2.41 -3.47 6.46
CA SER A 173 1.79 -2.20 6.81
C SER A 173 0.28 -2.25 6.58
N ALA A 174 -0.45 -1.45 7.35
CA ALA A 174 -1.90 -1.29 7.23
C ALA A 174 -2.27 0.16 7.61
N ASN A 175 -3.55 0.43 7.85
CA ASN A 175 -4.09 1.79 8.04
C ASN A 175 -3.89 2.39 9.43
N PHE A 176 -2.74 2.10 10.03
CA PHE A 176 -2.27 2.74 11.25
C PHE A 176 -0.81 3.15 11.04
N ASN A 177 -0.41 4.23 11.72
CA ASN A 177 0.97 4.68 11.69
C ASN A 177 1.87 3.66 12.41
N LEU A 178 2.84 3.08 11.68
CA LEU A 178 3.76 2.11 12.25
C LEU A 178 4.59 2.68 13.43
N ALA A 179 4.86 3.98 13.45
CA ALA A 179 5.53 4.61 14.61
C ALA A 179 4.68 4.54 15.87
N GLN A 180 3.36 4.64 15.75
CA GLN A 180 2.42 4.70 16.86
C GLN A 180 1.83 3.33 17.23
N PHE A 181 2.27 2.27 16.55
CA PHE A 181 1.77 0.93 16.79
C PHE A 181 2.25 0.39 18.15
N ASP A 182 1.38 0.51 19.14
CA ASP A 182 1.50 -0.24 20.38
C ASP A 182 0.70 -1.54 20.26
N LYS A 183 1.43 -2.67 20.17
CA LYS A 183 0.86 -4.02 20.10
C LYS A 183 -0.10 -4.33 21.25
N SER A 184 -0.02 -3.60 22.36
CA SER A 184 -0.87 -3.81 23.54
C SER A 184 -2.23 -3.12 23.47
N SER A 185 -2.43 -2.15 22.56
CA SER A 185 -3.60 -1.27 22.58
C SER A 185 -4.59 -1.45 21.43
N PHE A 186 -4.17 -2.08 20.31
CA PHE A 186 -5.03 -2.25 19.14
C PHE A 186 -4.75 -3.58 18.42
N SER A 187 -5.75 -4.47 18.36
CA SER A 187 -5.67 -5.65 17.50
C SER A 187 -6.15 -5.31 16.09
N TRP A 188 -5.22 -5.32 15.14
CA TRP A 188 -5.51 -5.17 13.72
C TRP A 188 -5.44 -6.54 13.06
N SER A 189 -6.57 -7.26 13.11
CA SER A 189 -6.65 -8.68 12.72
C SER A 189 -6.04 -8.99 11.34
N ARG A 190 -6.19 -8.10 10.35
CA ARG A 190 -5.62 -8.29 9.00
C ARG A 190 -4.10 -8.13 8.97
N PHE A 191 -3.58 -7.13 9.68
CA PHE A 191 -2.13 -6.96 9.87
C PHE A 191 -1.53 -8.16 10.61
N GLU A 192 -2.16 -8.61 11.69
CA GLU A 192 -1.74 -9.78 12.46
C GLU A 192 -1.79 -11.07 11.62
N THR A 193 -2.85 -11.24 10.83
CA THR A 193 -3.01 -12.39 9.92
C THR A 193 -1.90 -12.42 8.87
N ALA A 194 -1.63 -11.29 8.20
CA ALA A 194 -0.52 -11.21 7.24
C ALA A 194 0.83 -11.50 7.89
N ASN A 195 1.14 -10.86 9.03
CA ASN A 195 2.39 -11.12 9.74
C ASN A 195 2.51 -12.59 10.14
N LYS A 196 1.45 -13.20 10.66
CA LYS A 196 1.47 -14.62 11.05
C LYS A 196 1.80 -15.50 9.84
N MET A 197 1.06 -15.38 8.75
CA MET A 197 1.27 -16.20 7.55
C MET A 197 2.67 -16.00 6.95
N LEU A 198 3.14 -14.76 6.85
CA LEU A 198 4.47 -14.47 6.30
C LEU A 198 5.60 -14.89 7.25
N SER A 199 5.33 -14.94 8.56
CA SER A 199 6.28 -15.44 9.56
C SER A 199 6.47 -16.95 9.52
N GLU A 200 5.70 -17.68 8.71
CA GLU A 200 5.82 -19.15 8.55
C GLU A 200 6.78 -19.55 7.42
N ILE A 201 7.28 -18.60 6.62
CA ILE A 201 8.27 -18.85 5.56
C ILE A 201 9.59 -19.35 6.18
N ARG A 202 10.07 -20.52 5.79
CA ARG A 202 11.31 -21.13 6.28
C ARG A 202 12.32 -21.43 5.17
N SER A 203 11.89 -21.38 3.92
CA SER A 203 12.69 -21.70 2.75
C SER A 203 12.25 -20.87 1.54
N LYS A 204 13.11 -20.85 0.52
CA LYS A 204 12.81 -20.22 -0.78
C LYS A 204 11.52 -20.74 -1.42
N ASN A 205 11.24 -22.04 -1.23
CA ASN A 205 10.07 -22.70 -1.83
C ASN A 205 8.76 -22.32 -1.13
N ASP A 206 8.83 -21.77 0.08
CA ASP A 206 7.63 -21.30 0.80
C ASP A 206 7.19 -19.93 0.27
N LEU A 207 8.14 -19.06 -0.12
CA LEU A 207 7.83 -17.74 -0.68
C LEU A 207 7.44 -17.86 -2.15
N THR A 208 6.14 -18.03 -2.39
CA THR A 208 5.55 -18.15 -3.73
C THR A 208 4.48 -17.09 -3.95
N VAL A 209 4.12 -16.85 -5.23
CA VAL A 209 2.96 -16.02 -5.56
C VAL A 209 1.69 -16.59 -4.92
N ASP A 210 1.52 -17.91 -4.88
CA ASP A 210 0.36 -18.54 -4.25
C ASP A 210 0.27 -18.28 -2.74
N LEU A 211 1.41 -18.23 -2.04
CA LEU A 211 1.44 -17.80 -0.64
C LEU A 211 1.00 -16.34 -0.52
N MET A 212 1.57 -15.44 -1.33
CA MET A 212 1.20 -14.01 -1.31
C MET A 212 -0.29 -13.82 -1.60
N THR A 213 -0.83 -14.56 -2.57
CA THR A 213 -2.26 -14.58 -2.91
C THR A 213 -3.12 -15.11 -1.76
N SER A 214 -2.64 -16.11 -1.04
CA SER A 214 -3.30 -16.62 0.17
C SER A 214 -3.34 -15.55 1.27
N VAL A 215 -2.26 -14.76 1.44
CA VAL A 215 -2.23 -13.62 2.36
C VAL A 215 -3.21 -12.53 1.92
N LEU A 216 -3.26 -12.16 0.63
CA LEU A 216 -4.24 -11.22 0.09
C LEU A 216 -5.67 -11.69 0.39
N LYS A 217 -5.97 -12.95 0.10
CA LYS A 217 -7.29 -13.55 0.33
C LYS A 217 -7.66 -13.57 1.81
N ALA A 218 -6.72 -13.83 2.71
CA ALA A 218 -6.95 -13.85 4.15
C ALA A 218 -7.13 -12.45 4.76
N THR A 219 -6.60 -11.42 4.09
CA THR A 219 -6.63 -10.02 4.56
C THR A 219 -7.54 -9.12 3.74
N GLN A 220 -8.32 -9.68 2.82
CA GLN A 220 -9.31 -8.96 2.02
C GLN A 220 -10.48 -8.49 2.89
N ARG A 221 -11.18 -7.48 2.41
CA ARG A 221 -12.47 -7.02 2.94
C ARG A 221 -13.60 -7.46 2.03
N GLN A 222 -14.40 -8.38 2.55
CA GLN A 222 -15.50 -9.00 1.83
C GLN A 222 -16.84 -8.27 2.01
N TYR A 223 -17.07 -7.68 3.20
CA TYR A 223 -18.34 -7.12 3.61
C TYR A 223 -18.23 -5.63 3.99
N GLY A 224 -19.38 -4.95 3.95
CA GLY A 224 -19.49 -3.52 4.23
C GLY A 224 -19.58 -2.66 2.97
N ARG A 225 -19.62 -1.34 3.17
CA ARG A 225 -19.67 -0.34 2.09
C ARG A 225 -18.37 -0.26 1.29
N MET A 226 -17.26 -0.59 1.95
CA MET A 226 -15.93 -0.66 1.37
C MET A 226 -15.49 -2.11 1.32
N LYS A 227 -14.85 -2.46 0.22
CA LYS A 227 -14.61 -3.83 -0.22
C LYS A 227 -13.26 -3.84 -0.92
N THR A 228 -12.52 -4.94 -0.86
CA THR A 228 -11.32 -5.08 -1.70
C THR A 228 -11.77 -5.03 -3.15
N LEU A 229 -11.35 -3.99 -3.87
CA LEU A 229 -11.70 -3.75 -5.26
C LEU A 229 -10.73 -4.50 -6.16
N TYR A 230 -9.44 -4.38 -5.88
CA TYR A 230 -8.41 -5.18 -6.51
C TYR A 230 -7.29 -5.50 -5.53
N SER A 231 -6.50 -6.51 -5.87
CA SER A 231 -5.30 -6.89 -5.15
C SER A 231 -4.18 -7.10 -6.17
N VAL A 232 -2.96 -6.79 -5.78
CA VAL A 232 -1.78 -7.01 -6.63
C VAL A 232 -0.74 -7.84 -5.90
N VAL A 233 -0.05 -8.71 -6.65
CA VAL A 233 1.26 -9.24 -6.27
C VAL A 233 2.26 -8.82 -7.34
N TYR A 234 3.34 -8.18 -6.95
CA TYR A 234 4.50 -7.92 -7.79
C TYR A 234 5.56 -8.99 -7.54
N ASP A 235 5.85 -9.79 -8.56
CA ASP A 235 7.04 -10.63 -8.62
C ASP A 235 8.19 -9.77 -9.16
N LEU A 236 9.04 -9.29 -8.26
CA LEU A 236 10.10 -8.35 -8.60
C LEU A 236 11.24 -9.03 -9.35
N ASN A 237 11.46 -10.32 -9.13
CA ASN A 237 12.47 -11.09 -9.88
C ASN A 237 12.02 -11.33 -11.32
N GLY A 238 10.78 -11.79 -11.48
CA GLY A 238 10.19 -12.10 -12.78
C GLY A 238 9.68 -10.89 -13.54
N MET A 239 9.59 -9.72 -12.89
CA MET A 239 8.97 -8.50 -13.42
C MET A 239 7.55 -8.73 -13.90
N ARG A 240 6.75 -9.35 -13.03
CA ARG A 240 5.34 -9.66 -13.30
C ARG A 240 4.42 -9.02 -12.27
N ILE A 241 3.26 -8.62 -12.75
CA ILE A 241 2.14 -8.15 -11.93
C ILE A 241 1.05 -9.21 -12.01
N TYR A 242 0.61 -9.71 -10.86
CA TYR A 242 -0.57 -10.55 -10.72
C TYR A 242 -1.69 -9.68 -10.17
N LEU A 243 -2.63 -9.30 -11.04
CA LEU A 243 -3.79 -8.49 -10.69
C LEU A 243 -4.99 -9.40 -10.42
N TYR A 244 -5.56 -9.27 -9.23
CA TYR A 244 -6.81 -9.91 -8.84
C TYR A 244 -7.89 -8.84 -8.74
N TYR A 245 -8.89 -8.88 -9.61
CA TYR A 245 -9.98 -7.90 -9.61
C TYR A 245 -11.24 -8.45 -8.94
N GLU A 246 -11.95 -7.61 -8.19
CA GLU A 246 -13.17 -7.94 -7.44
C GLU A 246 -13.09 -9.17 -6.53
N ARG A 247 -11.88 -9.44 -5.99
CA ARG A 247 -11.54 -10.60 -5.14
C ARG A 247 -11.57 -11.95 -5.88
N ASN A 248 -11.48 -11.95 -7.21
CA ASN A 248 -11.32 -13.19 -7.97
C ASN A 248 -9.90 -13.73 -7.87
N PHE A 249 -9.57 -14.36 -6.74
CA PHE A 249 -8.23 -14.90 -6.47
C PHE A 249 -7.87 -16.17 -7.26
N SER A 250 -8.81 -16.77 -8.00
CA SER A 250 -8.56 -18.00 -8.77
C SER A 250 -8.11 -17.74 -10.21
N GLN A 251 -8.30 -16.53 -10.73
CA GLN A 251 -7.97 -16.17 -12.12
C GLN A 251 -7.32 -14.79 -12.17
N PRO A 252 -6.02 -14.67 -11.83
CA PRO A 252 -5.31 -13.41 -11.98
C PRO A 252 -5.16 -13.02 -13.44
N THR A 253 -5.24 -11.72 -13.72
CA THR A 253 -4.63 -11.16 -14.92
C THR A 253 -3.14 -10.97 -14.64
N VAL A 254 -2.30 -11.64 -15.43
CA VAL A 254 -0.84 -11.59 -15.26
C VAL A 254 -0.25 -10.70 -16.35
N LEU A 255 0.45 -9.65 -15.94
CA LEU A 255 1.12 -8.71 -16.83
C LEU A 255 2.63 -8.88 -16.70
N ASP A 256 3.33 -9.01 -17.82
CA ASP A 256 4.77 -8.80 -17.87
C ASP A 256 5.04 -7.30 -17.98
N VAL A 257 5.80 -6.75 -17.02
CA VAL A 257 6.02 -5.29 -16.91
C VAL A 257 6.71 -4.77 -18.15
N HIS A 258 7.79 -5.41 -18.59
CA HIS A 258 8.56 -4.94 -19.73
C HIS A 258 7.78 -5.07 -21.05
N ALA A 259 7.07 -6.18 -21.24
CA ALA A 259 6.24 -6.38 -22.42
C ALA A 259 5.07 -5.38 -22.48
N HIS A 260 4.43 -5.08 -21.35
CA HIS A 260 3.36 -4.08 -21.28
C HIS A 260 3.89 -2.68 -21.60
N LEU A 261 5.01 -2.29 -20.99
CA LEU A 261 5.66 -1.01 -21.28
C LEU A 261 6.09 -0.90 -22.73
N ALA A 262 6.61 -1.96 -23.35
CA ALA A 262 7.01 -1.95 -24.76
C ALA A 262 5.83 -1.80 -25.74
N LYS A 263 4.64 -2.30 -25.39
CA LYS A 263 3.42 -2.15 -26.20
C LYS A 263 2.82 -0.74 -26.14
N THR A 264 3.12 0.02 -25.11
CA THR A 264 2.53 1.36 -24.91
C THR A 264 3.38 2.43 -25.60
N VAL A 265 2.79 3.16 -26.55
CA VAL A 265 3.44 4.31 -27.18
C VAL A 265 3.21 5.54 -26.30
N GLY A 266 4.27 6.10 -25.73
CA GLY A 266 4.18 7.21 -24.77
C GLY A 266 3.47 6.82 -23.46
N SER A 267 2.88 7.79 -22.78
CA SER A 267 2.04 7.53 -21.60
C SER A 267 0.62 7.12 -21.99
N GLY A 268 -0.01 6.26 -21.20
CA GLY A 268 -1.32 5.68 -21.50
C GLY A 268 -2.16 5.41 -20.25
N LYS A 269 -3.47 5.23 -20.44
CA LYS A 269 -4.42 4.90 -19.38
C LYS A 269 -5.47 3.92 -19.92
N ILE A 270 -5.67 2.80 -19.24
CA ILE A 270 -6.61 1.74 -19.59
C ILE A 270 -7.53 1.48 -18.40
N ASN A 271 -8.85 1.41 -18.58
CA ASN A 271 -9.76 1.04 -17.50
C ASN A 271 -9.54 -0.43 -17.12
N LEU A 272 -9.56 -0.79 -15.83
CA LEU A 272 -9.34 -2.17 -15.44
C LEU A 272 -10.39 -3.13 -16.02
N ASN A 273 -11.67 -2.74 -16.14
CA ASN A 273 -12.66 -3.60 -16.79
C ASN A 273 -12.39 -3.85 -18.28
N GLU A 274 -11.66 -2.95 -18.95
CA GLU A 274 -11.23 -3.14 -20.34
C GLU A 274 -9.98 -4.02 -20.41
N LEU A 275 -9.02 -3.78 -19.52
CA LEU A 275 -7.81 -4.59 -19.38
C LEU A 275 -8.14 -6.07 -19.16
N LEU A 276 -9.12 -6.37 -18.30
CA LEU A 276 -9.51 -7.75 -17.99
C LEU A 276 -10.14 -8.50 -19.18
N LYS A 277 -10.67 -7.78 -20.18
CA LYS A 277 -11.24 -8.39 -21.39
C LYS A 277 -10.17 -8.69 -22.44
N ASN A 278 -9.06 -7.97 -22.41
CA ASN A 278 -7.94 -8.08 -23.36
C ASN A 278 -6.60 -7.93 -22.61
N PRO A 279 -6.22 -8.92 -21.79
CA PRO A 279 -5.05 -8.84 -20.91
C PRO A 279 -3.71 -8.78 -21.66
#